data_AF-E4WSJ2-F1
#
_entry.id   AF-E4WSJ2-F1
#
_cell.length_a   1.000
_cell.length_b   1.000
_cell.length_c   1.000
_cell.angle_alpha   90.00
_cell.angle_beta   90.00
_cell.angle_gamma   90.00
#
_symmetry.space_group_name_H-M   'P 1'
#
loop_
_entity.id
_entity.type
_entity.pdbx_description
1 polymer ?
#
loop_
_entity_poly.entity_id
_entity_poly.type
_entity_poly.pdbx_seq_one_letter_code
_entity_poly.pdbx_strand_id
1 'polypeptide(L)'
;MALVELEKRGLIQWLVSQNVDGLHARSGFPLNRFAELHGNVFAIHCQSCKYRKIQDHPVELIGQKPIGKICGQTNSRGSVCRRQLVDSVLDWEHDLPEPFFSDSWAQSEAADLSIVLGSSLQIQPANTLPTLSKNMVIINLSNTKMDRKANLIIKSKCDFAVELLMKKLDIEIPECSTPLIVEKSCLELIPLPIKEEKPKIARRKRKAQPKSDQDPDYTYHSVPKLLKDEITEKNL
;
A
#
# COMPACT_ATOMS: atom_id res chain seq x y z
N MET A 1 -2.07 -15.67 9.87
CA MET A 1 -0.94 -16.62 9.98
C MET A 1 -0.64 -17.39 8.71
N ALA A 2 -1.63 -17.83 7.94
CA ALA A 2 -1.39 -18.54 6.67
C ALA A 2 -0.38 -17.85 5.73
N LEU A 3 -0.46 -16.51 5.57
CA LEU A 3 0.47 -15.76 4.73
C LEU A 3 1.93 -15.86 5.19
N VAL A 4 2.19 -15.95 6.50
CA VAL A 4 3.55 -16.14 7.04
C VAL A 4 4.09 -17.50 6.63
N GLU A 5 3.27 -18.55 6.71
CA GLU A 5 3.69 -19.90 6.32
C GLU A 5 3.88 -20.04 4.80
N LEU A 6 3.00 -19.41 4.01
CA LEU A 6 3.15 -19.38 2.56
C LEU A 6 4.42 -18.64 2.13
N GLU A 7 4.79 -17.56 2.81
CA GLU A 7 6.06 -16.85 2.58
C GLU A 7 7.26 -17.74 2.95
N LYS A 8 7.25 -18.39 4.12
CA LYS A 8 8.31 -19.32 4.55
C LYS A 8 8.54 -20.48 3.57
N ARG A 9 7.49 -20.89 2.86
CA ARG A 9 7.55 -21.94 1.83
C ARG A 9 7.88 -21.41 0.43
N GLY A 10 8.10 -20.10 0.28
CA GLY A 10 8.43 -19.46 -1.00
C GLY A 10 7.24 -19.34 -1.96
N LEU A 11 6.01 -19.52 -1.48
CA LEU A 11 4.79 -19.42 -2.28
C LEU A 11 4.27 -17.98 -2.39
N ILE A 12 4.70 -17.10 -1.47
CA ILE A 12 4.47 -15.65 -1.57
C ILE A 12 5.82 -14.96 -1.79
N GLN A 13 5.95 -14.26 -2.91
CA GLN A 13 7.15 -13.48 -3.21
C GLN A 13 7.14 -12.09 -2.59
N TRP A 14 5.96 -11.45 -2.62
CA TRP A 14 5.73 -10.11 -2.12
C TRP A 14 4.31 -9.96 -1.60
N LEU A 15 4.16 -9.20 -0.51
CA LEU A 15 2.86 -8.83 0.04
C LEU A 15 2.67 -7.31 -0.03
N VAL A 16 1.50 -6.87 -0.48
CA VAL A 16 1.12 -5.46 -0.49
C VAL A 16 -0.06 -5.27 0.43
N SER A 17 0.07 -4.41 1.45
CA SER A 17 -1.00 -4.12 2.38
C SER A 17 -1.41 -2.65 2.35
N GLN A 18 -2.72 -2.43 2.36
CA GLN A 18 -3.36 -1.13 2.55
C GLN A 18 -3.76 -0.90 4.01
N ASN A 19 -3.62 -1.93 4.86
CA ASN A 19 -3.98 -1.86 6.25
C ASN A 19 -2.93 -1.09 7.05
N VAL A 20 -3.38 -0.38 8.08
CA VAL A 20 -2.52 0.36 9.01
C VAL A 20 -2.38 -0.32 10.37
N ASP A 21 -3.08 -1.44 10.58
CA ASP A 21 -3.18 -2.15 11.86
C ASP A 21 -1.84 -2.74 12.38
N GLY A 22 -0.84 -2.87 11.50
CA GLY A 22 0.48 -3.42 11.83
C GLY A 22 0.50 -4.94 12.09
N LEU A 23 -0.59 -5.66 11.83
CA LEU A 23 -0.71 -7.09 12.10
C LEU A 23 0.23 -7.93 11.25
N HIS A 24 0.50 -7.54 10.00
CA HIS A 24 1.46 -8.26 9.16
C HIS A 24 2.86 -8.26 9.78
N ALA A 25 3.39 -7.08 10.10
CA ALA A 25 4.68 -6.95 10.77
C ALA A 25 4.74 -7.76 12.07
N ARG A 26 3.71 -7.62 12.91
CA ARG A 26 3.62 -8.23 14.24
C ARG A 26 3.33 -9.73 14.20
N SER A 27 2.85 -10.27 13.08
CA SER A 27 2.67 -11.72 12.88
C SER A 27 3.98 -12.46 12.58
N GLY A 28 5.09 -11.74 12.44
CA GLY A 28 6.37 -12.29 11.99
C GLY A 28 6.50 -12.38 10.47
N PHE A 29 5.64 -11.70 9.70
CA PHE A 29 5.85 -11.56 8.26
C PHE A 29 7.10 -10.68 8.03
N PRO A 30 8.09 -11.13 7.24
CA PRO A 30 9.38 -10.46 7.16
C PRO A 30 9.30 -9.05 6.55
N LEU A 31 9.86 -8.05 7.24
CA LEU A 31 9.76 -6.63 6.86
C LEU A 31 10.35 -6.31 5.47
N ASN A 32 11.26 -7.14 4.96
CA ASN A 32 11.83 -6.99 3.62
C ASN A 32 11.03 -7.70 2.51
N ARG A 33 9.83 -8.22 2.80
CA ARG A 33 8.96 -8.95 1.85
C ARG A 33 7.58 -8.35 1.68
N PHE A 34 7.32 -7.19 2.28
CA PHE A 34 6.03 -6.53 2.09
C PHE A 34 6.11 -5.01 2.18
N ALA A 35 5.06 -4.39 1.65
CA ALA A 35 4.87 -2.96 1.61
C ALA A 35 3.60 -2.55 2.37
N GLU A 36 3.76 -1.61 3.30
CA GLU A 36 2.65 -0.98 4.03
C GLU A 36 2.33 0.36 3.37
N LEU A 37 1.45 0.34 2.36
CA LEU A 37 1.24 1.49 1.48
C LEU A 37 0.60 2.68 2.19
N HIS A 38 -0.23 2.45 3.21
CA HIS A 38 -0.91 3.53 3.93
C HIS A 38 -0.29 3.81 5.31
N GLY A 39 0.87 3.20 5.58
CA GLY A 39 1.56 3.28 6.87
C GLY A 39 1.16 2.18 7.85
N ASN A 40 1.60 2.34 9.09
CA ASN A 40 1.39 1.40 10.18
C ASN A 40 1.31 2.19 11.49
N VAL A 41 0.26 1.97 12.28
CA VAL A 41 0.01 2.69 13.54
C VAL A 41 1.11 2.47 14.57
N PHE A 42 1.93 1.43 14.45
CA PHE A 42 3.09 1.19 15.30
C PHE A 42 4.39 1.79 14.74
N ALA A 43 4.42 2.23 13.49
CA ALA A 43 5.66 2.64 12.86
C ALA A 43 5.88 4.15 12.90
N ILE A 44 7.11 4.52 13.27
CA ILE A 44 7.63 5.88 13.17
C ILE A 44 8.72 5.93 12.11
N HIS A 45 8.91 7.09 11.48
CA HIS A 45 9.98 7.25 10.50
C HIS A 45 10.56 8.67 10.48
N CYS A 46 11.74 8.79 9.87
CA CYS A 46 12.38 10.06 9.57
C CYS A 46 12.32 10.31 8.06
N GLN A 47 11.61 11.37 7.67
CA GLN A 47 11.48 11.78 6.27
C GLN A 47 12.81 12.21 5.62
N SER A 48 13.86 12.49 6.40
CA SER A 48 15.15 12.96 5.87
C SER A 48 16.20 11.88 5.63
N CYS A 49 16.21 10.81 6.44
CA CYS A 49 17.27 9.79 6.37
C CYS A 49 16.76 8.36 6.22
N LYS A 50 15.48 8.17 5.88
CA LYS A 50 14.81 6.87 5.68
C LYS A 50 14.79 5.94 6.90
N TYR A 51 15.18 6.43 8.07
CA TYR A 51 15.05 5.68 9.30
C TYR A 51 13.59 5.31 9.53
N ARG A 52 13.33 4.05 9.86
CA ARG A 52 12.00 3.55 10.19
C ARG A 52 12.12 2.57 11.34
N LYS A 53 11.17 2.58 12.26
CA LYS A 53 11.11 1.62 13.36
C LYS A 53 9.67 1.33 13.77
N ILE A 54 9.37 0.05 13.96
CA ILE A 54 8.12 -0.42 14.57
C ILE A 54 8.27 -0.33 16.10
N GLN A 55 7.32 0.35 16.75
CA GLN A 55 7.25 0.49 18.20
C GLN A 55 6.46 -0.66 18.82
N ASP A 56 6.62 -0.85 20.13
CA ASP A 56 5.86 -1.87 20.88
C ASP A 56 4.40 -1.45 21.12
N HIS A 57 4.15 -0.14 21.18
CA HIS A 57 2.85 0.49 21.36
C HIS A 57 2.45 1.33 20.14
N PRO A 58 1.15 1.52 19.87
CA PRO A 58 0.69 2.40 18.81
C PRO A 58 1.15 3.84 19.01
N VAL A 59 1.42 4.51 17.91
CA VAL A 59 1.64 5.96 17.83
C VAL A 59 0.26 6.60 17.69
N GLU A 60 -0.17 7.35 18.70
CA GLU A 60 -1.50 7.98 18.75
C GLU A 60 -1.58 9.27 17.90
N LEU A 61 -0.97 9.24 16.71
CA LEU A 61 -0.94 10.33 15.74
C LEU A 61 -1.17 9.76 14.34
N ILE A 62 -1.75 10.58 13.47
CA ILE A 62 -2.09 10.24 12.09
C ILE A 62 -1.76 11.43 11.20
N GLY A 63 -1.24 11.15 10.01
CA GLY A 63 -0.97 12.14 8.98
C GLY A 63 0.45 12.66 9.02
N GLN A 64 1.42 11.78 9.29
CA GLN A 64 2.85 12.10 9.34
C GLN A 64 3.18 13.27 10.30
N LYS A 65 2.53 13.31 11.45
CA LYS A 65 2.70 14.34 12.47
C LYS A 65 3.95 14.10 13.33
N PRO A 66 4.65 15.17 13.76
CA PRO A 66 5.80 15.03 14.66
C PRO A 66 5.43 14.37 15.98
N ILE A 67 6.20 13.35 16.38
CA ILE A 67 5.94 12.58 17.62
C ILE A 67 6.66 13.16 18.85
N GLY A 68 7.29 14.34 18.71
CA GLY A 68 8.11 14.95 19.77
C GLY A 68 9.48 14.28 19.99
N LYS A 69 9.91 13.38 19.11
CA LYS A 69 11.25 12.75 19.15
C LYS A 69 12.10 13.19 17.97
N ILE A 70 13.42 13.21 18.18
CA ILE A 70 14.41 13.55 17.16
C ILE A 70 15.08 12.27 16.68
N CYS A 71 15.35 12.18 15.38
CA CYS A 71 16.13 11.09 14.80
C CYS A 71 17.55 11.08 15.42
N GLY A 72 18.14 9.89 15.51
CA GLY A 72 19.52 9.71 15.97
C GLY A 72 20.36 8.88 15.01
N GLN A 73 19.89 8.65 13.78
CA GLN A 73 20.62 7.82 12.82
C GLN A 73 21.90 8.51 12.37
N THR A 74 22.98 7.73 12.33
CA THR A 74 24.29 8.19 11.88
C THR A 74 24.54 7.68 10.47
N ASN A 75 24.86 8.57 9.54
CA ASN A 75 25.19 8.17 8.18
C ASN A 75 26.62 7.60 8.07
N SER A 76 26.98 7.05 6.91
CA SER A 76 28.30 6.47 6.65
C SER A 76 29.48 7.43 6.81
N ARG A 77 29.22 8.75 6.84
CA ARG A 77 30.24 9.79 7.05
C ARG A 77 30.34 10.23 8.53
N GLY A 78 29.62 9.57 9.44
CA GLY A 78 29.61 9.90 10.88
C GLY A 78 28.69 11.07 11.27
N SER A 79 27.92 11.64 10.34
CA SER A 79 26.98 12.72 10.67
C SER A 79 25.68 12.15 11.23
N VAL A 80 25.26 12.70 12.38
CA VAL A 80 24.00 12.34 13.05
C VAL A 80 22.84 13.14 12.46
N CYS A 81 21.80 12.46 11.98
CA CYS A 81 20.54 13.08 11.60
C CYS A 81 19.85 13.61 12.86
N ARG A 82 19.37 14.87 12.83
CA ARG A 82 18.65 15.51 13.96
C ARG A 82 17.28 16.05 13.55
N ARG A 83 16.65 15.40 12.58
CA ARG A 83 15.33 15.78 12.06
C ARG A 83 14.23 15.14 12.91
N GLN A 84 13.04 15.71 12.90
CA GLN A 84 11.91 15.17 13.67
C GLN A 84 11.52 13.78 13.15
N LEU A 85 11.10 12.93 14.09
CA LEU A 85 10.42 11.69 13.79
C LEU A 85 8.93 11.96 13.71
N VAL A 86 8.26 11.30 12.77
CA VAL A 86 6.83 11.43 12.51
C VAL A 86 6.16 10.05 12.54
N ASP A 87 4.84 10.01 12.74
CA ASP A 87 4.05 8.79 12.50
C ASP A 87 4.13 8.39 11.02
N SER A 88 3.79 7.13 10.70
CA SER A 88 3.85 6.64 9.32
C SER A 88 2.50 6.62 8.59
N VAL A 89 1.39 6.91 9.28
CA VAL A 89 0.06 6.79 8.71
C VAL A 89 -0.22 7.97 7.79
N LEU A 90 -0.72 7.67 6.59
CA LEU A 90 -1.03 8.68 5.60
C LEU A 90 -2.36 9.38 5.89
N ASP A 91 -2.39 10.69 5.66
CA ASP A 91 -3.62 11.46 5.40
C ASP A 91 -3.88 11.54 3.89
N TRP A 92 -5.05 12.01 3.48
CA TRP A 92 -5.52 12.01 2.08
C TRP A 92 -4.59 12.70 1.07
N GLU A 93 -3.85 13.71 1.50
CA GLU A 93 -2.97 14.51 0.64
C GLU A 93 -1.56 13.93 0.50
N HIS A 94 -1.24 12.85 1.23
CA HIS A 94 0.09 12.28 1.21
C HIS A 94 0.29 11.29 0.05
N ASP A 95 1.47 11.34 -0.55
CA ASP A 95 1.93 10.31 -1.48
C ASP A 95 2.15 8.97 -0.77
N LEU A 96 2.02 7.88 -1.52
CA LEU A 96 2.41 6.55 -1.04
C LEU A 96 3.93 6.51 -0.74
N PRO A 97 4.36 5.81 0.31
CA PRO A 97 5.74 5.81 0.73
C PRO A 97 6.65 5.09 -0.27
N GLU A 98 7.81 5.68 -0.55
CA GLU A 98 8.90 5.03 -1.27
C GLU A 98 9.94 4.45 -0.29
N PRO A 99 10.54 3.28 -0.60
CA PRO A 99 10.43 2.52 -1.85
C PRO A 99 9.22 1.56 -1.90
N PHE A 100 8.36 1.52 -0.88
CA PHE A 100 7.27 0.54 -0.80
C PHE A 100 6.36 0.53 -2.03
N PHE A 101 6.02 1.70 -2.57
CA PHE A 101 5.20 1.76 -3.76
C PHE A 101 5.95 1.29 -5.02
N SER A 102 7.16 1.78 -5.28
CA SER A 102 7.95 1.36 -6.45
C SER A 102 8.33 -0.12 -6.42
N ASP A 103 8.69 -0.67 -5.26
CA ASP A 103 8.97 -2.09 -5.08
C ASP A 103 7.70 -2.93 -5.36
N SER A 104 6.55 -2.51 -4.81
CA SER A 104 5.28 -3.19 -5.04
C SER A 104 4.86 -3.15 -6.50
N TRP A 105 5.08 -2.02 -7.17
CA TRP A 105 4.82 -1.88 -8.60
C TRP A 105 5.64 -2.89 -9.41
N ALA A 106 6.95 -2.95 -9.16
CA ALA A 106 7.86 -3.83 -9.89
C ALA A 106 7.54 -5.32 -9.62
N GLN A 107 7.22 -5.67 -8.37
CA GLN A 107 6.79 -7.01 -7.99
C GLN A 107 5.44 -7.40 -8.62
N SER A 108 4.47 -6.49 -8.63
CA SER A 108 3.18 -6.73 -9.26
C SER A 108 3.28 -6.88 -10.79
N GLU A 109 4.14 -6.11 -11.46
CA GLU A 109 4.40 -6.29 -12.91
C GLU A 109 5.08 -7.63 -13.23
N ALA A 110 5.96 -8.12 -12.36
CA ALA A 110 6.66 -9.39 -12.56
C ALA A 110 5.81 -10.61 -12.17
N ALA A 111 4.77 -10.42 -11.37
CA ALA A 111 3.94 -11.51 -10.85
C ALA A 111 3.12 -12.19 -11.95
N ASP A 112 3.12 -13.52 -11.94
CA ASP A 112 2.21 -14.34 -12.73
C ASP A 112 0.81 -14.43 -12.12
N LEU A 113 0.69 -14.18 -10.81
CA LEU A 113 -0.55 -14.19 -10.04
C LEU A 113 -0.54 -13.13 -8.92
N SER A 114 -1.56 -12.26 -8.91
CA SER A 114 -1.95 -11.46 -7.75
C SER A 114 -3.23 -12.00 -7.14
N ILE A 115 -3.26 -12.15 -5.81
CA ILE A 115 -4.46 -12.49 -5.05
C ILE A 115 -4.83 -11.31 -4.15
N VAL A 116 -6.00 -10.72 -4.38
CA VAL A 116 -6.55 -9.65 -3.53
C VAL A 116 -7.41 -10.28 -2.44
N LEU A 117 -7.08 -10.00 -1.18
CA LEU A 117 -7.82 -10.46 -0.01
C LEU A 117 -8.46 -9.27 0.69
N GLY A 118 -9.80 -9.24 0.76
CA GLY A 118 -10.53 -8.33 1.66
C GLY A 118 -10.39 -6.83 1.34
N SER A 119 -10.16 -6.46 0.08
CA SER A 119 -10.14 -5.06 -0.36
C SER A 119 -11.24 -4.77 -1.37
N SER A 120 -11.92 -3.63 -1.21
CA SER A 120 -12.87 -3.10 -2.22
C SER A 120 -12.17 -2.56 -3.47
N LEU A 121 -10.84 -2.39 -3.42
CA LEU A 121 -10.00 -1.84 -4.48
C LEU A 121 -10.44 -0.43 -4.94
N GLN A 122 -10.99 0.38 -4.04
CA GLN A 122 -11.44 1.73 -4.39
C GLN A 122 -10.30 2.77 -4.40
N ILE A 123 -9.29 2.59 -3.54
CA ILE A 123 -8.26 3.61 -3.32
C ILE A 123 -7.15 3.50 -4.37
N GLN A 124 -6.91 4.60 -5.08
CA GLN A 124 -5.78 4.76 -5.99
C GLN A 124 -4.59 5.40 -5.27
N PRO A 125 -3.35 5.11 -5.70
CA PRO A 125 -2.99 4.21 -6.81
C PRO A 125 -2.88 2.73 -6.40
N ALA A 126 -3.05 2.39 -5.13
CA ALA A 126 -2.87 1.03 -4.60
C ALA A 126 -3.71 -0.04 -5.34
N ASN A 127 -4.94 0.28 -5.74
CA ASN A 127 -5.82 -0.65 -6.46
C ASN A 127 -5.34 -1.05 -7.87
N THR A 128 -4.36 -0.35 -8.43
CA THR A 128 -3.83 -0.64 -9.77
C THR A 128 -2.83 -1.79 -9.75
N LEU A 129 -2.11 -1.96 -8.64
CA LEU A 129 -1.05 -2.94 -8.46
C LEU A 129 -1.48 -4.38 -8.83
N PRO A 130 -2.57 -4.95 -8.28
CA PRO A 130 -2.95 -6.32 -8.62
C PRO A 130 -3.39 -6.50 -10.08
N THR A 131 -3.63 -5.41 -10.81
CA THR A 131 -4.00 -5.46 -12.23
C THR A 131 -2.79 -5.49 -13.17
N LEU A 132 -1.58 -5.31 -12.63
CA LEU A 132 -0.32 -5.36 -13.38
C LEU A 132 0.17 -6.79 -13.62
N SER A 133 -0.22 -7.74 -12.76
CA SER A 133 0.17 -9.14 -12.87
C SER A 133 -0.55 -9.87 -14.00
N LYS A 134 0.03 -10.98 -14.47
CA LYS A 134 -0.55 -11.79 -15.55
C LYS A 134 -1.97 -12.31 -15.24
N ASN A 135 -2.20 -12.76 -14.00
CA ASN A 135 -3.51 -13.19 -13.53
C ASN A 135 -3.86 -12.50 -12.22
N MET A 136 -5.15 -12.22 -12.03
CA MET A 136 -5.69 -11.57 -10.84
C MET A 136 -6.86 -12.39 -10.27
N VAL A 137 -6.77 -12.76 -9.00
CA VAL A 137 -7.84 -13.41 -8.23
C VAL A 137 -8.31 -12.43 -7.16
N ILE A 138 -9.63 -12.34 -6.96
CA ILE A 138 -10.22 -11.49 -5.91
C ILE A 138 -11.00 -12.36 -4.95
N ILE A 139 -10.69 -12.25 -3.66
CA ILE A 139 -11.43 -12.87 -2.56
C ILE A 139 -12.00 -11.75 -1.70
N ASN A 140 -13.31 -11.50 -1.84
CA ASN A 140 -13.99 -10.45 -1.09
C ASN A 140 -15.49 -10.74 -1.00
N LEU A 141 -16.13 -10.36 0.11
CA LEU A 141 -17.58 -10.53 0.29
C LEU A 141 -18.39 -9.65 -0.68
N SER A 142 -17.95 -8.41 -0.85
CA SER A 142 -18.63 -7.41 -1.69
C SER A 142 -17.99 -7.33 -3.09
N ASN A 143 -18.65 -6.60 -3.99
CA ASN A 143 -18.07 -6.26 -5.29
C ASN A 143 -16.88 -5.30 -5.12
N THR A 144 -15.92 -5.40 -6.03
CA THR A 144 -14.73 -4.54 -6.03
C THR A 144 -14.71 -3.65 -7.26
N LYS A 145 -13.92 -2.56 -7.20
CA LYS A 145 -13.72 -1.66 -8.34
C LYS A 145 -13.12 -2.37 -9.57
N MET A 146 -12.38 -3.46 -9.36
CA MET A 146 -11.61 -4.16 -10.39
C MET A 146 -12.19 -5.53 -10.77
N ASP A 147 -13.43 -5.86 -10.38
CA ASP A 147 -14.05 -7.16 -10.68
C ASP A 147 -13.95 -7.54 -12.17
N ARG A 148 -14.10 -6.58 -13.10
CA ARG A 148 -14.00 -6.82 -14.55
C ARG A 148 -12.60 -7.22 -15.04
N LYS A 149 -11.56 -6.99 -14.25
CA LYS A 149 -10.17 -7.34 -14.57
C LYS A 149 -9.74 -8.68 -13.95
N ALA A 150 -10.53 -9.23 -13.03
CA ALA A 150 -10.18 -10.47 -12.35
C ALA A 150 -10.43 -11.69 -13.24
N ASN A 151 -9.50 -12.64 -13.21
CA ASN A 151 -9.65 -13.96 -13.82
C ASN A 151 -10.58 -14.85 -13.00
N LEU A 152 -10.63 -14.65 -11.67
CA LEU A 152 -11.49 -15.38 -10.76
C LEU A 152 -11.93 -14.47 -9.60
N ILE A 153 -13.21 -14.55 -9.25
CA ILE A 153 -13.79 -13.85 -8.09
C ILE A 153 -14.40 -14.89 -7.16
N ILE A 154 -13.97 -14.88 -5.89
CA ILE A 154 -14.46 -15.75 -4.83
C ILE A 154 -15.19 -14.87 -3.80
N LYS A 155 -16.51 -15.02 -3.71
CA LYS A 155 -17.33 -14.32 -2.71
C LYS A 155 -17.32 -15.10 -1.40
N SER A 156 -16.37 -14.78 -0.52
CA SER A 156 -16.21 -15.48 0.76
C SER A 156 -15.51 -14.63 1.81
N LYS A 157 -15.60 -15.04 3.07
CA LYS A 157 -14.71 -14.54 4.13
C LYS A 157 -13.28 -14.97 3.80
N CYS A 158 -12.32 -14.07 4.02
CA CYS A 158 -10.91 -14.33 3.72
C CYS A 158 -10.38 -15.53 4.50
N ASP A 159 -10.67 -15.62 5.81
CA ASP A 159 -10.23 -16.73 6.66
C ASP A 159 -10.66 -18.08 6.09
N PHE A 160 -11.95 -18.26 5.80
CA PHE A 160 -12.48 -19.50 5.24
C PHE A 160 -11.84 -19.87 3.90
N ALA A 161 -11.69 -18.89 3.00
CA ALA A 161 -11.08 -19.15 1.69
C ALA A 161 -9.59 -19.52 1.81
N VAL A 162 -8.86 -18.84 2.68
CA VAL A 162 -7.43 -19.10 2.92
C VAL A 162 -7.24 -20.41 3.67
N GLU A 163 -8.07 -20.76 4.65
CA GLU A 163 -8.03 -22.07 5.33
C GLU A 163 -8.25 -23.22 4.36
N LEU A 164 -9.23 -23.09 3.44
CA LEU A 164 -9.44 -24.08 2.39
C LEU A 164 -8.25 -24.17 1.43
N LEU A 165 -7.63 -23.04 1.08
CA LEU A 165 -6.42 -23.01 0.27
C LEU A 165 -5.27 -23.74 0.97
N MET A 166 -5.02 -23.44 2.24
CA MET A 166 -3.98 -24.08 3.05
C MET A 166 -4.20 -25.59 3.15
N LYS A 167 -5.45 -26.03 3.38
CA LYS A 167 -5.83 -27.44 3.35
C LYS A 167 -5.59 -28.10 1.99
N LYS A 168 -5.86 -27.40 0.88
CA LYS A 168 -5.63 -27.92 -0.48
C LYS A 168 -4.16 -28.01 -0.84
N LEU A 169 -3.32 -27.15 -0.26
CA LEU A 169 -1.88 -27.18 -0.43
C LEU A 169 -1.18 -28.14 0.54
N ASP A 170 -1.93 -28.78 1.45
CA ASP A 170 -1.40 -29.61 2.54
C ASP A 170 -0.39 -28.84 3.43
N ILE A 171 -0.80 -27.62 3.82
CA ILE A 171 -0.01 -26.71 4.64
C ILE A 171 -0.78 -26.40 5.92
N GLU A 172 -0.15 -26.67 7.08
CA GLU A 172 -0.70 -26.30 8.37
C GLU A 172 -0.56 -24.79 8.62
N ILE A 173 -1.56 -24.18 9.26
CA ILE A 173 -1.50 -22.76 9.64
C ILE A 173 -0.85 -22.67 11.02
N PRO A 174 0.28 -21.97 11.17
CA PRO A 174 0.93 -21.85 12.48
C PRO A 174 0.12 -20.98 13.44
N GLU A 175 0.18 -21.29 14.73
CA GLU A 175 -0.37 -20.43 15.78
C GLU A 175 0.48 -19.15 15.96
N CYS A 176 -0.18 -18.08 16.41
CA CYS A 176 0.48 -16.82 16.78
C CYS A 176 0.17 -16.52 18.24
N SER A 177 1.13 -16.78 19.13
CA SER A 177 0.94 -16.57 20.57
C SER A 177 1.41 -15.19 21.03
N THR A 178 2.43 -14.61 20.38
CA THR A 178 2.99 -13.30 20.75
C THR A 178 3.38 -12.49 19.51
N PRO A 179 3.35 -11.14 19.59
CA PRO A 179 3.87 -10.30 18.52
C PRO A 179 5.36 -10.58 18.28
N LEU A 180 5.72 -10.82 17.03
CA LEU A 180 7.09 -11.08 16.59
C LEU A 180 7.41 -10.18 15.40
N ILE A 181 8.51 -9.44 15.47
CA ILE A 181 9.04 -8.67 14.34
C ILE A 181 10.19 -9.44 13.71
N VAL A 182 10.07 -9.74 12.41
CA VAL A 182 11.12 -10.40 11.63
C VAL A 182 11.66 -9.41 10.61
N GLU A 183 12.91 -8.97 10.77
CA GLU A 183 13.52 -7.96 9.88
C GLU A 183 13.69 -8.47 8.45
N LYS A 184 14.08 -9.74 8.28
CA LYS A 184 14.37 -10.32 6.98
C LYS A 184 13.85 -11.75 6.85
N SER A 185 13.35 -12.07 5.66
CA SER A 185 13.04 -13.43 5.25
C SER A 185 14.29 -14.30 5.25
N CYS A 186 14.12 -15.60 5.52
CA CYS A 186 15.17 -16.61 5.34
C CYS A 186 15.37 -17.02 3.88
N LEU A 187 14.46 -16.64 2.98
CA LEU A 187 14.53 -16.90 1.56
C LEU A 187 15.13 -15.70 0.81
N GLU A 188 15.82 -15.97 -0.29
CA GLU A 188 16.23 -14.92 -1.22
C GLU A 188 15.04 -14.46 -2.09
N LEU A 189 14.96 -13.16 -2.38
CA LEU A 189 13.97 -12.63 -3.31
C LEU A 189 14.33 -13.13 -4.71
N ILE A 190 13.35 -13.67 -5.43
CA ILE A 190 13.55 -13.99 -6.84
C ILE A 190 13.88 -12.67 -7.56
N PRO A 191 15.03 -12.57 -8.25
CA PRO A 191 15.40 -11.36 -8.95
C PRO A 191 14.32 -10.98 -9.97
N LEU A 192 13.92 -9.71 -9.95
CA LEU A 192 12.98 -9.20 -10.95
C LEU A 192 13.62 -9.31 -12.35
N PRO A 193 12.81 -9.61 -13.40
CA PRO A 193 13.31 -9.60 -14.76
C PRO A 193 13.93 -8.24 -15.07
N ILE A 194 15.15 -8.25 -15.61
CA ILE A 194 15.80 -7.02 -16.07
C ILE A 194 14.95 -6.49 -17.23
N LYS A 195 14.28 -5.34 -17.03
CA LYS A 195 13.63 -4.65 -18.13
C LYS A 195 14.72 -4.17 -19.08
N GLU A 196 14.72 -4.68 -20.32
CA GLU A 196 15.54 -4.11 -21.39
C GLU A 196 15.27 -2.61 -21.47
N GLU A 197 16.32 -1.78 -21.50
CA GLU A 197 16.17 -0.35 -21.71
C GLU A 197 15.38 -0.13 -23.00
N LYS A 198 14.19 0.48 -22.90
CA LYS A 198 13.42 0.88 -24.08
C LYS A 198 14.34 1.72 -24.97
N PRO A 199 14.50 1.39 -26.27
CA PRO A 199 15.33 2.17 -27.16
C PRO A 199 14.88 3.63 -27.10
N LYS A 200 15.84 4.53 -26.87
CA LYS A 200 15.60 5.98 -26.76
C LYS A 200 14.84 6.44 -28.00
N ILE A 201 13.54 6.68 -27.85
CA ILE A 201 12.73 7.29 -28.90
C ILE A 201 13.33 8.68 -29.14
N ALA A 202 13.97 8.86 -30.29
CA ALA A 202 14.49 10.14 -30.70
C ALA A 202 13.35 11.17 -30.63
N ARG A 203 13.57 12.24 -29.84
CA ARG A 203 12.64 13.37 -29.74
C ARG A 203 12.37 13.89 -31.16
N ARG A 204 11.19 13.60 -31.71
CA ARG A 204 10.68 14.31 -32.88
C ARG A 204 10.56 15.79 -32.49
N LYS A 205 11.35 16.66 -33.15
CA LYS A 205 11.22 18.11 -33.03
C LYS A 205 9.77 18.49 -33.28
N ARG A 206 9.09 19.07 -32.27
CA ARG A 206 7.78 19.69 -32.45
C ARG A 206 7.92 20.80 -33.50
N LYS A 207 7.23 20.66 -34.64
CA LYS A 207 6.97 21.83 -35.51
C LYS A 207 6.04 22.77 -34.73
N ALA A 208 6.40 24.05 -34.69
CA ALA A 208 5.61 25.08 -34.04
C ALA A 208 4.22 25.18 -34.69
N GLN A 209 3.17 25.19 -33.87
CA GLN A 209 1.82 25.61 -34.27
C GLN A 209 1.70 27.14 -34.11
N PRO A 210 0.94 27.83 -34.96
CA PRO A 210 0.71 29.27 -34.81
C PRO A 210 -0.17 29.55 -33.59
N LYS A 211 0.09 30.69 -32.93
CA LYS A 211 -0.68 31.21 -31.80
C LYS A 211 -2.10 31.60 -32.25
N SER A 212 -3.10 31.21 -31.48
CA SER A 212 -4.44 31.82 -31.50
C SER A 212 -4.70 32.48 -30.15
N ASP A 213 -5.39 33.62 -30.20
CA ASP A 213 -5.46 34.66 -29.19
C ASP A 213 -6.09 34.24 -27.84
N GLN A 214 -5.67 34.97 -26.80
CA GLN A 214 -6.12 34.86 -25.42
C GLN A 214 -7.49 35.51 -25.23
N ASP A 215 -8.34 34.92 -24.39
CA ASP A 215 -9.35 35.65 -23.63
C ASP A 215 -9.31 35.19 -22.16
N PRO A 216 -9.29 36.11 -21.16
CA PRO A 216 -9.10 35.77 -19.75
C PRO A 216 -10.39 35.99 -18.93
N ASP A 217 -10.96 34.94 -18.35
CA ASP A 217 -11.53 35.00 -16.98
C ASP A 217 -12.10 33.65 -16.56
N TYR A 218 -11.56 33.06 -15.49
CA TYR A 218 -12.30 32.08 -14.68
C TYR A 218 -11.91 32.30 -13.22
N THR A 219 -12.73 33.12 -12.55
CA THR A 219 -12.69 33.34 -11.11
C THR A 219 -13.38 32.21 -10.36
N TYR A 220 -12.83 31.86 -9.21
CA TYR A 220 -13.36 30.88 -8.26
C TYR A 220 -14.71 31.35 -7.71
N HIS A 221 -15.81 30.65 -8.04
CA HIS A 221 -17.09 30.89 -7.38
C HIS A 221 -17.23 30.04 -6.10
N SER A 222 -17.47 30.78 -5.04
CA SER A 222 -17.92 30.44 -3.70
C SER A 222 -19.02 29.38 -3.61
N VAL A 223 -18.89 28.51 -2.60
CA VAL A 223 -19.89 27.53 -2.14
C VAL A 223 -21.17 28.23 -1.65
N PRO A 224 -22.37 27.88 -2.15
CA PRO A 224 -23.62 28.40 -1.61
C PRO A 224 -23.97 27.76 -0.26
N LYS A 225 -24.26 28.63 0.70
CA LYS A 225 -24.84 28.37 2.02
C LYS A 225 -26.36 28.22 1.88
N LEU A 226 -26.95 27.36 2.72
CA LEU A 226 -28.35 27.31 3.16
C LEU A 226 -29.34 26.42 2.38
N LEU A 227 -29.79 25.37 3.07
CA LEU A 227 -31.21 25.05 3.21
C LEU A 227 -31.40 24.36 4.57
N LYS A 228 -31.74 25.18 5.56
CA LYS A 228 -32.43 24.78 6.79
C LYS A 228 -33.81 25.43 6.75
N ASP A 229 -34.79 24.65 7.18
CA ASP A 229 -36.11 25.04 7.69
C ASP A 229 -37.15 25.46 6.64
N GLU A 230 -38.07 24.54 6.34
CA GLU A 230 -39.52 24.78 6.19
C GLU A 230 -40.24 23.48 5.78
N ILE A 231 -40.60 22.61 6.74
CA ILE A 231 -41.88 21.85 6.74
C ILE A 231 -42.26 21.61 8.21
N THR A 232 -42.98 22.57 8.80
CA THR A 232 -43.86 22.34 9.95
C THR A 232 -45.25 21.99 9.44
N GLU A 233 -45.76 20.85 9.91
CA GLU A 233 -47.16 20.53 10.22
C GLU A 233 -48.27 20.82 9.19
N LYS A 234 -48.93 19.75 8.71
CA LYS A 234 -50.30 19.39 9.12
C LYS A 234 -50.86 18.15 8.40
N ASN A 235 -51.30 17.19 9.23
CA ASN A 235 -52.50 16.36 9.11
C ASN A 235 -52.63 15.31 7.99
N LEU A 236 -52.26 14.06 8.29
CA LEU A 236 -53.15 12.89 8.51
C LEU A 236 -52.32 11.62 8.78
#